data_AF-A0A7X0VKF4-F1
#
_entry.id   AF-A0A7X0VKF4-F1
#
_cell.length_a   1.000
_cell.length_b   1.000
_cell.length_c   1.000
_cell.angle_alpha   90.00
_cell.angle_beta   90.00
_cell.angle_gamma   90.00
#
_symmetry.space_group_name_H-M   'P 1'
#
loop_
_entity.id
_entity.type
_entity.pdbx_description
1 polymer ?
#
loop_
_entity_poly.entity_id
_entity_poly.type
_entity_poly.pdbx_seq_one_letter_code
_entity_poly.pdbx_strand_id
1 'polypeptide(L)' 'EMPEAEFEALQRKLLATEWIDTETTGLVNVHRRLRLAFGEQAGVAFNRRPGGGNQVILTIPARQYPLLQPNPAAKRES' A
#
# COMPACT_ATOMS: atom_id res chain seq x y z
N GLU A 1 16.41 -7.12 15.23
CA GLU A 1 16.11 -6.47 13.93
C GLU A 1 16.17 -7.52 12.82
N MET A 2 15.57 -7.26 11.64
CA MET A 2 15.64 -8.22 10.52
C MET A 2 17.08 -8.27 9.96
N PRO A 3 17.65 -9.46 9.68
CA PRO A 3 18.95 -9.60 9.04
C PRO A 3 19.02 -8.89 7.68
N GLU A 4 20.21 -8.43 7.29
CA GLU A 4 20.40 -7.68 6.04
C GLU A 4 20.01 -8.48 4.79
N ALA A 5 20.39 -9.76 4.73
CA ALA A 5 20.04 -10.63 3.61
C ALA A 5 18.52 -10.79 3.43
N GLU A 6 17.76 -10.87 4.54
CA GLU A 6 16.30 -10.94 4.50
C GLU A 6 15.67 -9.61 4.08
N PHE A 7 16.23 -8.49 4.56
CA PHE A 7 15.82 -7.14 4.17
C PHE A 7 15.98 -6.93 2.66
N GLU A 8 17.16 -7.22 2.11
CA GLU A 8 17.44 -7.07 0.67
C GLU A 8 16.61 -8.02 -0.19
N ALA A 9 16.36 -9.26 0.29
CA ALA A 9 15.51 -10.20 -0.41
C ALA A 9 14.06 -9.70 -0.49
N LEU A 10 13.52 -9.15 0.60
CA LEU A 10 12.18 -8.56 0.60
C LEU A 10 12.12 -7.30 -0.27
N GLN A 11 13.12 -6.43 -0.20
CA GLN A 11 13.17 -5.21 -1.01
C GLN A 11 13.19 -5.54 -2.50
N ARG A 12 13.99 -6.52 -2.94
CA ARG A 12 14.00 -7.00 -4.32
C ARG A 12 12.64 -7.53 -4.77
N LYS A 13 11.96 -8.30 -3.92
CA LYS A 13 10.61 -8.78 -4.21
C LYS A 13 9.61 -7.64 -4.37
N LEU A 14 9.68 -6.59 -3.54
CA LEU A 14 8.77 -5.44 -3.65
C LEU A 14 9.03 -4.57 -4.89
N LEU A 15 10.26 -4.55 -5.40
CA LEU A 15 10.65 -3.79 -6.59
C LEU A 15 10.46 -4.56 -7.91
N ALA A 16 10.24 -5.88 -7.85
CA ALA A 16 10.02 -6.69 -9.03
C ALA A 16 8.77 -6.22 -9.79
N THR A 17 8.90 -6.05 -11.11
CA THR A 17 7.79 -5.68 -12.01
C THR A 17 7.05 -6.92 -12.53
N GLU A 18 7.75 -8.05 -12.61
CA GLU A 18 7.19 -9.33 -13.05
C GLU A 18 6.87 -10.21 -11.84
N TRP A 19 5.58 -10.25 -11.52
CA TRP A 19 5.05 -11.13 -10.48
C TRP A 19 4.77 -12.49 -11.12
N ILE A 20 5.80 -13.33 -11.20
CA ILE A 20 5.58 -14.76 -11.50
C ILE A 20 4.53 -15.25 -10.51
N ASP A 21 3.54 -16.01 -10.97
CA ASP A 21 2.35 -16.50 -10.23
C ASP A 21 2.68 -17.49 -9.09
N THR A 22 3.77 -17.23 -8.39
CA THR A 22 4.10 -17.83 -7.11
C THR A 22 3.12 -17.30 -6.08
N GLU A 23 2.62 -18.21 -5.24
CA GLU A 23 1.84 -17.86 -4.06
C GLU A 23 2.64 -16.84 -3.23
N THR A 24 2.18 -15.59 -3.24
CA THR A 24 2.86 -14.50 -2.54
C THR A 24 2.22 -14.37 -1.16
N THR A 25 3.04 -14.42 -0.12
CA THR A 25 2.59 -14.25 1.27
C THR A 25 3.21 -12.98 1.86
N GLY A 26 2.56 -12.41 2.88
CA GLY A 26 3.05 -11.22 3.59
C GLY A 26 3.00 -9.92 2.78
N LEU A 27 4.01 -9.06 2.97
CA LEU A 27 4.06 -7.70 2.39
C LEU A 27 4.05 -7.67 0.87
N VAL A 28 4.59 -8.72 0.22
CA VAL A 28 4.59 -8.85 -1.24
C VAL A 28 3.17 -9.00 -1.79
N ASN A 29 2.33 -9.80 -1.12
CA ASN A 29 0.93 -9.97 -1.50
C ASN A 29 0.15 -8.66 -1.30
N VAL A 30 0.41 -7.95 -0.20
CA VAL A 30 -0.19 -6.64 0.06
C VAL A 30 0.19 -5.64 -1.03
N HIS A 31 1.48 -5.55 -1.37
CA HIS A 31 1.97 -4.68 -2.45
C HIS A 31 1.27 -4.98 -3.78
N ARG A 32 1.21 -6.26 -4.19
CA ARG A 32 0.54 -6.70 -5.42
C ARG A 32 -0.95 -6.33 -5.40
N ARG A 33 -1.68 -6.63 -4.34
CA ARG A 33 -3.12 -6.34 -4.24
C ARG A 33 -3.43 -4.84 -4.27
N LEU A 34 -2.59 -4.02 -3.64
CA LEU A 34 -2.75 -2.57 -3.70
C LEU A 34 -2.56 -2.04 -5.12
N ARG A 35 -1.53 -2.52 -5.84
CA ARG A 35 -1.32 -2.13 -7.23
C ARG A 35 -2.45 -2.56 -8.15
N LEU A 36 -2.98 -3.78 -7.96
CA LEU A 36 -4.14 -4.27 -8.70
C LEU A 36 -5.40 -3.45 -8.43
N ALA A 37 -5.60 -3.01 -7.18
CA ALA A 37 -6.82 -2.29 -6.78
C ALA A 37 -6.77 -0.78 -7.09
N PHE A 38 -5.59 -0.16 -7.02
CA PHE A 38 -5.45 1.31 -7.04
C PHE A 38 -4.43 1.84 -8.08
N GLY A 39 -3.89 0.95 -8.92
CA GLY A 39 -2.91 1.27 -9.95
C GLY A 39 -1.46 1.29 -9.45
N GLU A 40 -0.52 1.48 -10.38
CA GLU A 40 0.92 1.30 -10.13
C GLU A 40 1.52 2.23 -9.06
N GLN A 41 0.86 3.35 -8.77
CA GLN A 41 1.27 4.32 -7.73
C GLN A 41 0.96 3.86 -6.30
N ALA A 42 0.11 2.84 -6.15
CA ALA A 42 -0.19 2.24 -4.85
C ALA A 42 0.81 1.13 -4.52
N GLY A 43 0.92 0.77 -3.25
CA GLY A 43 1.78 -0.34 -2.85
C GLY A 43 2.36 -0.23 -1.45
N VAL A 44 3.39 -1.03 -1.23
CA VAL A 44 4.18 -1.10 0.00
C VAL A 44 5.63 -0.76 -0.32
N ALA A 45 6.26 0.09 0.49
CA ALA A 45 7.70 0.26 0.56
C ALA A 45 8.24 -0.22 1.92
N PHE A 46 9.47 -0.73 1.93
CA PHE A 46 10.13 -1.27 3.11
C PHE A 46 11.51 -0.68 3.27
N ASN A 47 11.73 0.04 4.38
CA ASN A 47 12.94 0.81 4.63
C ASN A 47 13.56 0.46 5.99
N ARG A 48 14.86 0.67 6.13
CA ARG A 48 15.51 0.80 7.44
C ARG A 48 15.22 2.18 8.03
N ARG A 49 14.94 2.27 9.33
CA ARG A 49 14.86 3.58 9.99
C ARG A 49 16.25 4.02 10.47
N PRO A 50 16.58 5.32 10.34
CA PRO A 50 17.67 5.90 11.10
C PRO A 50 17.42 5.67 12.60
N GLY A 51 18.40 5.10 13.31
CA GLY A 51 18.24 4.72 14.73
C GLY A 51 17.73 3.30 14.99
N GLY A 52 17.57 2.49 13.94
CA GLY A 52 17.25 1.07 14.05
C GLY A 52 15.77 0.73 13.81
N GLY A 53 15.54 -0.55 13.55
CA GLY A 53 14.24 -1.11 13.22
C GLY A 53 13.85 -0.96 11.75
N ASN A 54 12.70 -1.54 11.43
CA ASN A 54 12.15 -1.55 10.08
C ASN A 54 10.96 -0.57 9.97
N GLN A 55 10.78 0.00 8.79
CA GLN A 55 9.64 0.84 8.44
C GLN A 55 8.92 0.24 7.24
N VAL A 56 7.59 0.14 7.38
CA VAL A 56 6.69 -0.21 6.28
C VAL A 56 5.91 1.05 5.95
N ILE A 57 5.90 1.45 4.68
CA ILE A 57 5.09 2.57 4.18
C ILE A 57 4.04 2.01 3.23
N LEU A 58 2.78 2.35 3.47
CA LEU A 58 1.64 1.96 2.63
C LEU A 58 1.17 3.17 1.83
N THR A 59 1.11 3.06 0.51
CA THR A 59 0.61 4.12 -0.37
C THR A 59 -0.71 3.69 -0.98
N ILE A 60 -1.77 4.45 -0.73
CA ILE A 60 -3.10 4.25 -1.31
C ILE A 60 -3.58 5.62 -1.83
N PRO A 61 -3.78 5.77 -3.15
CA PRO A 61 -4.40 6.96 -3.73
C PRO A 61 -5.78 7.19 -3.13
N ALA A 62 -6.02 8.42 -2.66
CA ALA A 62 -7.33 8.81 -2.19
C ALA A 62 -8.30 8.80 -3.38
N ARG A 63 -9.38 8.02 -3.27
CA ARG A 63 -10.50 8.14 -4.20
C ARG A 63 -11.18 9.47 -3.90
N GLN A 64 -11.22 10.38 -4.87
CA GLN A 64 -12.10 11.54 -4.76
C GLN A 64 -13.54 11.01 -4.78
N TYR A 65 -14.14 10.85 -3.61
CA TYR A 65 -15.59 10.85 -3.54
C TYR A 65 -16.02 12.26 -3.94
N PRO A 66 -16.93 12.42 -4.93
CA PRO A 66 -17.61 13.69 -5.05
C PRO A 66 -18.20 13.96 -3.67
N LEU A 67 -17.87 15.13 -3.10
CA LEU A 67 -18.48 15.59 -1.85
C LEU A 67 -19.97 15.33 -2.00
N LEU A 68 -20.53 14.46 -1.15
CA LEU A 68 -21.97 14.25 -1.10
C LEU A 68 -22.56 15.63 -0.96
N GLN A 69 -23.20 16.12 -2.03
CA GLN A 69 -23.87 17.40 -1.97
C GLN A 69 -24.87 17.29 -0.82
N PRO A 70 -24.86 18.20 0.15
CA PRO A 70 -25.77 18.13 1.27
C PRO A 70 -27.18 18.00 0.70
N ASN A 71 -27.90 16.96 1.14
CA ASN A 71 -29.25 16.69 0.67
C ASN A 71 -30.10 17.95 0.90
N PRO A 72 -30.63 18.60 -0.16
CA PRO A 72 -31.43 19.81 0.01
C PRO A 72 -32.72 19.56 0.80
N ALA A 73 -33.13 18.30 0.99
CA ALA A 73 -34.26 17.92 1.84
C ALA A 73 -33.98 18.02 3.35
N ALA A 74 -32.73 18.15 3.81
CA ALA A 74 -32.42 18.30 5.23
C ALA A 74 -32.82 19.68 5.83
N LYS A 75 -33.38 20.58 5.03
CA LYS A 75 -33.95 21.88 5.48
C LYS A 75 -35.46 21.84 5.76
N ARG A 76 -36.04 20.66 5.97
CA ARG A 76 -37.46 20.53 6.32
C ARG A 76 -37.62 19.67 7.57
N GLU A 77 -37.15 20.18 8.70
CA GLU A 77 -37.71 19.81 10.00
C GLU A 77 -37.28 20.87 11.03
N SER A 78 -38.24 21.77 11.25
CA SER A 78 -38.57 22.60 12.43
C SER A 78 -37.48 23.47 13.08
#